data_AF-A0AAW0GD67-F1
#
_entry.id   AF-A0AAW0GD67-F1
#
_cell.length_a   1.000
_cell.length_b   1.000
_cell.length_c   1.000
_cell.angle_alpha   90.00
_cell.angle_beta   90.00
_cell.angle_gamma   90.00
#
_symmetry.space_group_name_H-M   'P 1'
#
loop_
_entity.id
_entity.type
_entity.pdbx_description
1 polymer ?
#
loop_
_entity_poly.entity_id
_entity_poly.type
_entity_poly.pdbx_seq_one_letter_code
_entity_poly.pdbx_strand_id
1 'polypeptide(L)'
;MPALMTPISDSVSNPSFNVRAYNAHARRAFSELQSALANNEWLVGGKCTIADLAFIVWNHSITRAIVSLEEISAEFPAVSSWVSRLRARESARRVMQLSHVE
;
A
#
# COMPACT_ATOMS: atom_id res chain seq x y z
N MET A 1 -22.18 -16.95 -0.21
CA MET A 1 -22.33 -15.76 0.65
C MET A 1 -22.73 -16.21 2.05
N PRO A 2 -22.08 -15.78 3.14
CA PRO A 2 -20.80 -15.05 3.27
C PRO A 2 -19.73 -15.81 4.07
N ALA A 3 -18.47 -15.42 3.85
CA ALA A 3 -17.31 -15.85 4.63
C ALA A 3 -17.42 -15.31 6.06
N LEU A 4 -17.30 -16.22 7.02
CA LEU A 4 -17.33 -15.93 8.44
C LEU A 4 -16.17 -14.99 8.78
N MET A 5 -16.52 -13.76 9.12
CA MET A 5 -15.64 -12.81 9.79
C MET A 5 -15.18 -13.49 11.08
N THR A 6 -13.90 -13.86 11.12
CA THR A 6 -13.31 -14.51 12.28
C THR A 6 -13.42 -13.56 13.48
N PRO A 7 -13.80 -14.04 14.68
CA PRO A 7 -14.00 -13.15 15.83
C PRO A 7 -12.71 -12.39 16.17
N ILE A 8 -12.87 -11.10 16.46
CA ILE A 8 -11.75 -10.18 16.77
C ILE A 8 -10.92 -10.69 17.98
N SER A 9 -11.52 -11.48 18.88
CA SER A 9 -10.89 -12.02 20.10
C SER A 9 -9.65 -12.88 19.83
N ASP A 10 -9.63 -13.61 18.71
CA ASP A 10 -8.58 -14.59 18.44
C ASP A 10 -7.32 -13.93 17.88
N SER A 11 -7.44 -12.68 17.40
CA SER A 11 -6.32 -11.91 16.85
C SER A 11 -5.41 -11.28 17.90
N VAL A 12 -5.93 -11.04 19.11
CA VAL A 12 -5.20 -10.37 20.20
C VAL A 12 -4.26 -11.33 20.94
N SER A 13 -4.50 -12.65 20.87
CA SER A 13 -3.84 -13.63 21.75
C SER A 13 -2.68 -14.40 21.10
N ASN A 14 -2.40 -14.23 19.80
CA ASN A 14 -1.32 -14.96 19.09
C ASN A 14 -0.43 -14.02 18.25
N PRO A 15 0.82 -13.75 18.67
CA PRO A 15 1.72 -12.82 17.96
C PRO A 15 2.01 -13.20 16.50
N SER A 16 2.03 -14.50 16.19
CA SER A 16 2.33 -15.02 14.85
C SER A 16 1.11 -15.03 13.91
N PHE A 17 -0.10 -15.05 14.46
CA PHE A 17 -1.35 -14.90 13.71
C PHE A 17 -1.48 -13.49 13.13
N ASN A 18 -1.04 -12.49 13.90
CA ASN A 18 -1.22 -11.08 13.56
C ASN A 18 -0.40 -10.68 12.33
N VAL A 19 0.87 -11.07 12.23
CA VAL A 19 1.74 -10.71 11.08
C VAL A 19 1.28 -11.38 9.77
N ARG A 20 0.93 -12.67 9.79
CA ARG A 20 0.50 -13.38 8.58
C ARG A 20 -0.84 -12.86 8.05
N ALA A 21 -1.81 -12.66 8.93
CA ALA A 21 -3.10 -12.09 8.56
C ALA A 21 -2.94 -10.66 8.02
N TYR A 22 -2.12 -9.83 8.69
CA TYR A 22 -1.83 -8.47 8.24
C TYR A 22 -1.18 -8.45 6.85
N ASN A 23 -0.22 -9.33 6.59
CA ASN A 23 0.41 -9.48 5.28
C ASN A 23 -0.60 -9.92 4.20
N ALA A 24 -1.53 -10.81 4.53
CA ALA A 24 -2.59 -11.21 3.61
C ALA A 24 -3.54 -10.04 3.28
N HIS A 25 -3.91 -9.23 4.29
CA HIS A 25 -4.72 -8.03 4.08
C HIS A 25 -3.99 -6.99 3.22
N ALA A 26 -2.70 -6.74 3.47
CA ALA A 26 -1.89 -5.84 2.67
C ALA A 26 -1.81 -6.29 1.20
N ARG A 27 -1.52 -7.58 0.95
CA ARG A 27 -1.52 -8.15 -0.41
C ARG A 27 -2.87 -8.02 -1.09
N ARG A 28 -3.97 -8.25 -0.37
CA ARG A 28 -5.32 -8.06 -0.92
C ARG A 28 -5.55 -6.61 -1.36
N ALA A 29 -5.17 -5.63 -0.53
CA ALA A 29 -5.27 -4.22 -0.89
C ALA A 29 -4.43 -3.88 -2.12
N PHE A 30 -3.20 -4.42 -2.22
CA PHE A 30 -2.37 -4.26 -3.41
C PHE A 30 -2.97 -4.89 -4.66
N SER A 31 -3.65 -6.03 -4.54
CA SER A 31 -4.39 -6.64 -5.66
C SER A 31 -5.52 -5.74 -6.16
N GLU A 32 -6.29 -5.12 -5.25
CA GLU A 32 -7.35 -4.18 -5.63
C GLU A 32 -6.77 -2.95 -6.34
N LEU A 33 -5.66 -2.39 -5.82
CA LEU A 33 -4.95 -1.28 -6.46
C LEU A 33 -4.38 -1.68 -7.83
N GLN A 34 -3.81 -2.87 -7.96
CA GLN A 34 -3.27 -3.39 -9.21
C GLN A 34 -4.36 -3.50 -10.27
N SER A 35 -5.55 -3.99 -9.93
CA SER A 35 -6.69 -4.04 -10.85
C SER A 35 -7.16 -2.65 -11.27
N ALA A 36 -7.24 -1.70 -10.34
CA ALA A 36 -7.63 -0.32 -10.64
C ALA A 36 -6.61 0.39 -11.55
N LEU A 37 -5.31 0.16 -11.32
CA LEU A 37 -4.21 0.81 -12.02
C LEU A 37 -3.74 0.06 -13.27
N ALA A 38 -4.24 -1.14 -13.54
CA ALA A 38 -3.83 -1.94 -14.70
C ALA A 38 -3.99 -1.19 -16.03
N ASN A 39 -5.06 -0.39 -16.15
CA ASN A 39 -5.37 0.42 -17.34
C ASN A 39 -5.43 1.92 -17.05
N ASN A 40 -5.08 2.35 -15.84
CA ASN A 40 -5.19 3.75 -15.42
C ASN A 40 -3.88 4.23 -14.82
N GLU A 41 -3.50 5.46 -15.16
CA GLU A 41 -2.29 6.06 -14.59
C GLU A 41 -2.46 6.44 -13.11
N TRP A 42 -3.68 6.86 -12.74
CA TRP A 42 -4.08 7.35 -11.42
C TRP A 42 -5.37 6.66 -10.98
N LEU A 43 -5.66 6.68 -9.67
CA LEU A 43 -6.82 5.98 -9.11
C LEU A 43 -8.17 6.56 -9.58
N VAL A 44 -8.20 7.83 -9.95
CA VAL A 44 -9.44 8.52 -10.36
C VAL A 44 -9.20 9.30 -11.66
N GLY A 45 -9.60 8.69 -12.78
CA GLY A 45 -9.48 9.29 -14.11
C GLY A 45 -8.02 9.49 -14.55
N GLY A 46 -7.76 10.57 -15.28
CA GLY A 46 -6.47 10.83 -15.93
C GLY A 46 -5.52 11.76 -15.18
N LYS A 47 -5.70 12.00 -13.87
CA LYS A 47 -4.81 12.90 -13.10
C LYS A 47 -4.62 12.46 -11.66
N CYS A 48 -3.49 12.84 -11.07
CA CYS A 48 -3.23 12.65 -9.65
C CYS A 48 -4.23 13.46 -8.81
N THR A 49 -4.90 12.80 -7.87
CA THR A 49 -5.88 13.40 -6.96
C THR A 49 -5.54 13.11 -5.50
N ILE A 50 -6.37 13.61 -4.58
CA ILE A 50 -6.25 13.29 -3.15
C ILE A 50 -6.36 11.78 -2.87
N ALA A 51 -7.08 11.02 -3.72
CA ALA A 51 -7.16 9.57 -3.61
C ALA A 51 -5.78 8.92 -3.76
N ASP A 52 -4.93 9.41 -4.67
CA ASP A 52 -3.57 8.92 -4.83
C ASP A 52 -2.65 9.39 -3.70
N LEU A 53 -2.74 10.68 -3.35
CA LEU A 53 -1.87 11.30 -2.34
C LEU A 53 -2.08 10.71 -0.94
N ALA A 54 -3.27 10.21 -0.62
CA ALA A 54 -3.57 9.53 0.65
C ALA A 54 -2.64 8.34 0.93
N PHE A 55 -2.05 7.74 -0.12
CA PHE A 55 -1.14 6.61 0.00
C PHE A 55 0.35 7.00 0.12
N ILE A 56 0.72 8.29 0.07
CA ILE A 56 2.13 8.72 0.15
C ILE A 56 2.81 8.24 1.44
N VAL A 57 2.14 8.38 2.58
CA VAL A 57 2.68 7.97 3.89
C VAL A 57 2.80 6.46 3.98
N TRP A 58 1.77 5.73 3.56
CA TRP A 58 1.76 4.28 3.53
C TRP A 58 2.85 3.71 2.63
N ASN A 59 3.02 4.25 1.43
CA ASN A 59 4.05 3.80 0.50
C ASN A 59 5.46 4.03 1.04
N HIS A 60 5.70 5.07 1.83
CA HIS A 60 6.99 5.28 2.49
C HIS A 60 7.22 4.24 3.59
N SER A 61 6.25 4.06 4.49
CA SER A 61 6.37 3.20 5.66
C SER A 61 6.31 1.70 5.34
N ILE A 62 5.46 1.26 4.42
CA ILE A 62 5.22 -0.17 4.15
C ILE A 62 6.45 -0.84 3.53
N THR A 63 7.20 -0.08 2.71
CA THR A 63 8.45 -0.55 2.10
C THR A 63 9.62 -0.69 3.08
N ARG A 64 9.51 -0.05 4.25
CA ARG A 64 10.51 -0.14 5.33
C ARG A 64 10.13 -1.18 6.38
N ALA A 65 8.85 -1.48 6.55
CA ALA A 65 8.34 -2.20 7.72
C ALA A 65 7.76 -3.59 7.44
N ILE A 66 7.24 -3.89 6.23
CA ILE A 66 6.33 -5.04 6.05
C ILE A 66 6.65 -5.89 4.83
N VAL A 67 6.77 -5.28 3.65
CA VAL A 67 7.07 -5.98 2.39
C VAL A 67 8.09 -5.16 1.62
N SER A 68 9.13 -5.80 1.11
CA SER A 68 10.12 -5.08 0.30
C SER A 68 9.46 -4.53 -0.97
N LEU A 69 9.88 -3.34 -1.41
CA LEU A 69 9.38 -2.77 -2.67
C LEU A 69 9.66 -3.71 -3.86
N GLU A 70 10.73 -4.52 -3.76
CA GLU A 70 11.15 -5.48 -4.77
C GLU A 70 10.18 -6.66 -4.91
N GLU A 71 9.72 -7.23 -3.79
CA GLU A 71 8.65 -8.24 -3.77
C GLU A 71 7.33 -7.69 -4.31
N ILE A 72 6.95 -6.46 -3.91
CA ILE A 72 5.74 -5.80 -4.43
C ILE A 72 5.87 -5.54 -5.94
N SER A 73 7.06 -5.18 -6.43
CA SER A 73 7.24 -4.80 -7.83
C SER A 73 7.12 -5.98 -8.79
N ALA A 74 7.48 -7.20 -8.35
CA ALA A 74 7.30 -8.41 -9.15
C ALA A 74 5.82 -8.83 -9.22
N GLU A 75 5.10 -8.73 -8.10
CA GLU A 75 3.70 -9.19 -8.00
C GLU A 75 2.68 -8.14 -8.49
N PHE A 76 2.98 -6.85 -8.32
CA PHE A 76 2.08 -5.72 -8.59
C PHE A 76 2.77 -4.60 -9.38
N PRO A 77 3.09 -4.82 -10.67
CA PRO A 77 3.88 -3.88 -11.47
C PRO A 77 3.16 -2.54 -11.73
N ALA A 78 1.83 -2.51 -11.82
CA ALA A 78 1.09 -1.26 -12.03
C ALA A 78 1.10 -0.41 -10.75
N VAL A 79 1.00 -1.06 -9.59
CA VAL A 79 1.18 -0.40 -8.28
C VAL A 79 2.59 0.16 -8.18
N SER A 80 3.62 -0.62 -8.49
CA SER A 80 5.02 -0.16 -8.45
C SER A 80 5.27 1.07 -9.34
N SER A 81 4.71 1.06 -10.55
CA SER A 81 4.75 2.18 -11.48
C SER A 81 4.06 3.43 -10.91
N TRP A 82 2.88 3.27 -10.33
CA TRP A 82 2.13 4.35 -9.68
C TRP A 82 2.84 4.92 -8.44
N VAL A 83 3.41 4.06 -7.58
CA VAL A 83 4.23 4.49 -6.43
C VAL A 83 5.43 5.30 -6.89
N SER A 84 6.09 4.86 -7.96
CA SER A 84 7.24 5.57 -8.54
C SER A 84 6.84 6.96 -9.05
N ARG A 85 5.71 7.07 -9.76
CA ARG A 85 5.15 8.37 -10.19
C ARG A 85 4.83 9.27 -9.00
N LEU A 86 4.20 8.74 -7.96
CA LEU A 86 3.89 9.51 -6.74
C LEU A 86 5.15 10.03 -6.06
N ARG A 87 6.17 9.18 -5.91
CA ARG A 87 7.46 9.52 -5.27
C ARG A 87 8.29 10.52 -6.08
N ALA A 88 8.11 10.58 -7.40
CA ALA A 88 8.77 11.55 -8.26
C ALA A 88 8.22 12.98 -8.09
N ARG A 89 7.05 13.15 -7.45
CA ARG A 89 6.46 14.48 -7.24
C ARG A 89 7.23 15.24 -6.16
N GLU A 90 7.57 16.49 -6.45
CA GLU A 90 8.30 17.36 -5.53
C GLU A 90 7.57 17.52 -4.17
N SER A 91 6.25 17.69 -4.19
CA SER A 91 5.46 17.78 -2.95
C SER A 91 5.53 16.49 -2.11
N ALA A 92 5.54 15.32 -2.75
CA ALA A 92 5.67 14.05 -2.05
C ALA A 92 7.07 13.88 -1.45
N ARG A 93 8.12 14.22 -2.20
CA ARG A 93 9.51 14.21 -1.69
C ARG A 93 9.68 15.10 -0.47
N ARG A 94 9.12 16.32 -0.50
CA ARG A 94 9.19 17.25 0.64
C ARG A 94 8.55 16.66 1.89
N VAL A 95 7.37 16.06 1.77
CA VAL A 95 6.69 15.42 2.91
C VAL A 95 7.50 14.24 3.45
N MET A 96 8.09 13.41 2.60
CA MET A 96 8.92 12.27 3.04
C MET A 96 10.23 12.69 3.72
N GLN A 97 10.76 13.87 3.39
CA GLN A 97 11.92 14.43 4.09
C GLN A 97 11.55 14.96 5.48
N LEU A 98 10.34 15.50 5.65
CA LEU A 98 9.85 15.96 6.95
C LEU A 98 9.62 14.83 7.95
N SER A 99 9.39 13.59 7.49
CA SER A 99 9.23 12.44 8.40
C SER A 99 10.54 11.89 8.97
N HIS A 100 11.69 12.52 8.66
CA HIS A 100 12.97 12.30 9.35
C HIS A 100 13.18 13.42 10.39
N VAL A 101 12.30 13.49 11.40
CA VAL A 101 12.55 14.31 12.59
C VAL A 101 13.30 13.44 13.59
N GLU A 102 14.50 13.87 13.97
CA GLU A 102 15.28 13.29 15.08
C GLU A 102 14.55 13.40 16.42
#